data_AF-A0AAU9USB8-F1
#
_entry.id   AF-A0AAU9USB8-F1
#
_cell.length_a   1.000
_cell.length_b   1.000
_cell.length_c   1.000
_cell.angle_alpha   90.00
_cell.angle_beta   90.00
_cell.angle_gamma   90.00
#
_symmetry.space_group_name_H-M   'P 1'
#
loop_
_entity.id
_entity.type
_entity.pdbx_description
1 polymer ?
#
loop_
_entity_poly.entity_id
_entity_poly.type
_entity_poly.pdbx_seq_one_letter_code
_entity_poly.pdbx_strand_id
1 'polypeptide(L)'
;MCVSVPGLGFRRGSYRCVCRRGFYFPNTTAENRFYNGSDIEEEYEKNLINQPSLYSLGDAFECLPCAEGCEACIDGSPCVAALNWVVRTTIFALACFVISCLPFIVYFTIKYGHVRVVRAASPALLRVIVLGALLIYSTTLVMYGRPTVFTCTARVWLREVGFCLTYGALMLKTWRISVIFQVRSAKAVKISDMYLLRRIGVIVGVACVLLSIRTLVAPPAVIVGRTREDLKAYLCNTDWWDHSFTTFHRKVARGAEFQYTFCSYIIVRSADTSESTVKYVVLYAHERDDDASCVSFMRVSFIGSFMVRTTRSRLERNATLPLICTASCARQGRDDANGLF
;
A
#
# COMPACT_ATOMS: atom_id res chain seq x y z
N MET A 1 7.55 0.84 42.22
CA MET A 1 8.87 1.20 42.74
C MET A 1 8.65 2.04 43.97
N CYS A 2 9.29 1.70 45.09
CA CYS A 2 9.11 2.44 46.34
C CYS A 2 10.30 3.38 46.55
N VAL A 3 10.01 4.61 46.95
CA VAL A 3 10.98 5.68 47.18
C VAL A 3 10.78 6.24 48.59
N SER A 4 11.87 6.57 49.29
CA SER A 4 11.78 7.17 50.61
C SER A 4 11.14 8.56 50.54
N VAL A 5 10.40 8.93 51.59
CA VAL A 5 9.79 10.26 51.67
C VAL A 5 10.86 11.26 52.14
N PRO A 6 11.13 12.34 51.37
CA PRO A 6 12.16 13.31 51.74
C PRO A 6 11.80 14.01 53.07
N GLY A 7 12.76 14.09 53.99
CA GLY A 7 12.60 14.77 55.28
C GLY A 7 12.23 13.86 56.47
N LEU A 8 11.77 12.62 56.24
CA LEU A 8 11.36 11.68 57.30
C LEU A 8 12.46 10.66 57.69
N GLY A 9 13.58 10.64 56.96
CA GLY A 9 14.66 9.67 57.15
C GLY A 9 14.31 8.25 56.68
N PHE A 10 15.24 7.31 56.85
CA PHE A 10 15.04 5.90 56.50
C PHE A 10 14.45 5.14 57.70
N ARG A 11 13.11 5.13 57.82
CA ARG A 11 12.36 4.45 58.89
C ARG A 11 11.24 3.59 58.29
N ARG A 12 10.77 2.57 59.03
CA ARG A 12 9.59 1.76 58.66
C ARG A 12 8.38 2.67 58.39
N GLY A 13 7.60 2.36 57.37
CA GLY A 13 6.49 3.17 56.86
C GLY A 13 6.87 4.47 56.14
N SER A 14 8.13 4.94 56.22
CA SER A 14 8.58 6.24 55.65
C SER A 14 8.99 6.15 54.17
N TYR A 15 8.18 5.44 53.37
CA TYR A 15 8.33 5.35 51.92
C TYR A 15 6.99 5.47 51.21
N ARG A 16 7.01 5.77 49.92
CA ARG A 16 5.84 5.74 49.04
C ARG A 16 6.12 4.89 47.81
N CYS A 17 5.17 4.06 47.43
CA CYS A 17 5.26 3.18 46.28
C CYS A 17 4.50 3.78 45.10
N VAL A 18 5.24 4.13 44.04
CA VAL A 18 4.72 4.60 42.76
C VAL A 18 4.72 3.47 41.74
N CYS A 19 3.80 3.48 40.79
CA CYS A 19 3.75 2.46 39.73
C CYS A 19 5.02 2.49 38.86
N ARG A 20 5.45 1.32 38.37
CA ARG A 20 6.58 1.21 37.44
C ARG A 20 6.15 1.71 36.05
N ARG A 21 7.10 2.05 35.19
CA ARG A 21 6.81 2.39 33.78
C ARG A 21 6.04 1.25 33.11
N GLY A 22 5.03 1.59 32.30
CA GLY A 22 4.08 0.65 31.72
C GLY A 22 2.93 0.22 32.65
N PHE A 23 2.83 0.78 33.87
CA PHE A 23 1.72 0.54 34.79
C PHE A 23 1.21 1.87 35.37
N TYR A 24 -0.09 1.94 35.68
CA TYR A 24 -0.75 3.10 36.28
C TYR A 24 -1.52 2.74 37.55
N PHE A 25 -1.84 3.77 38.33
CA PHE A 25 -2.57 3.62 39.58
C PHE A 25 -4.09 3.50 39.30
N PRO A 26 -4.79 2.48 39.82
CA PRO A 26 -6.17 2.16 39.43
C PRO A 26 -7.16 3.30 39.69
N ASN A 27 -6.99 4.06 40.77
CA ASN A 27 -7.84 5.20 41.09
C ASN A 27 -7.28 6.50 40.48
N THR A 28 -7.69 6.78 39.25
CA THR A 28 -7.16 7.89 38.44
C THR A 28 -7.61 9.29 38.91
N THR A 29 -8.69 9.36 39.71
CA THR A 29 -9.26 10.59 40.29
C THR A 29 -8.65 10.97 41.63
N ALA A 30 -7.87 10.09 42.26
CA ALA A 30 -7.17 10.39 43.50
C ALA A 30 -6.11 11.49 43.30
N GLU A 31 -6.03 12.43 44.25
CA GLU A 31 -5.04 13.50 44.28
C GLU A 31 -3.60 12.95 44.38
N ASN A 32 -3.43 11.88 45.17
CA ASN A 32 -2.16 11.20 45.38
C ASN A 32 -2.18 9.83 44.69
N ARG A 33 -1.35 9.67 43.65
CA ARG A 33 -1.24 8.43 42.84
C ARG A 33 -0.05 7.57 43.29
N PHE A 34 -0.02 7.24 44.57
CA PHE A 34 0.98 6.37 45.19
C PHE A 34 0.38 5.66 46.39
N TYR A 35 0.93 4.51 46.72
CA TYR A 35 0.60 3.81 47.96
C TYR A 35 1.56 4.25 49.07
N ASN A 36 1.05 4.65 50.23
CA ASN A 36 1.92 4.96 51.37
C ASN A 36 2.47 3.68 51.99
N GLY A 37 3.73 3.73 52.41
CA GLY A 37 4.37 2.62 53.11
C GLY A 37 3.71 2.28 54.43
N SER A 38 3.29 3.29 55.20
CA SER A 38 2.57 3.09 56.47
C SER A 38 1.30 2.26 56.29
N ASP A 39 0.47 2.59 55.30
CA ASP A 39 -0.79 1.91 55.03
C ASP A 39 -0.55 0.45 54.56
N ILE A 40 0.50 0.23 53.74
CA ILE A 40 0.89 -1.11 53.29
C ILE A 40 1.38 -1.96 54.46
N GLU A 41 2.26 -1.42 55.31
CA GLU A 41 2.81 -2.14 56.46
C GLU A 41 1.71 -2.48 57.48
N GLU A 42 0.78 -1.56 57.76
CA GLU A 42 -0.34 -1.80 58.67
C GLU A 42 -1.26 -2.93 58.18
N GLU A 43 -1.67 -2.90 56.91
CA GLU A 43 -2.53 -3.93 56.33
C GLU A 43 -1.81 -5.29 56.21
N TYR A 44 -0.50 -5.28 56.01
CA TYR A 44 0.33 -6.48 56.04
C TYR A 44 0.42 -7.11 57.43
N GLU A 45 0.57 -6.30 58.49
CA GLU A 45 0.55 -6.77 59.89
C GLU A 45 -0.80 -7.41 60.26
N LYS A 46 -1.92 -6.82 59.81
CA LYS A 46 -3.25 -7.43 59.97
C LYS A 46 -3.33 -8.79 59.27
N ASN A 47 -2.74 -8.90 58.07
CA ASN A 47 -2.67 -10.16 57.33
C ASN A 47 -1.87 -11.24 58.08
N LEU A 48 -0.72 -10.87 58.66
CA LEU A 48 0.14 -11.74 59.46
C LEU A 48 -0.58 -12.35 60.68
N ILE A 49 -1.52 -11.60 61.28
CA ILE A 49 -2.29 -12.03 62.47
C ILE A 49 -3.59 -12.77 62.05
N ASN A 50 -3.74 -13.12 60.77
CA ASN A 50 -4.95 -13.74 60.19
C ASN A 50 -6.23 -12.91 60.38
N GLN A 51 -6.11 -11.59 60.48
CA GLN A 51 -7.26 -10.68 60.45
C GLN A 51 -7.64 -10.33 59.02
N PRO A 52 -8.93 -10.00 58.76
CA PRO A 52 -9.34 -9.49 57.47
C PRO A 52 -8.58 -8.18 57.18
N SER A 53 -7.80 -8.19 56.09
CA SER A 53 -6.92 -7.09 55.68
C SER A 53 -7.11 -6.80 54.21
N LEU A 54 -6.97 -5.54 53.80
CA LEU A 54 -6.99 -5.15 52.41
C LEU A 54 -5.85 -5.82 51.63
N TYR A 55 -4.74 -6.14 52.32
CA TYR A 55 -3.60 -6.86 51.76
C TYR A 55 -3.95 -8.30 51.33
N SER A 56 -4.96 -8.93 51.92
CA SER A 56 -5.44 -10.26 51.52
C SER A 56 -6.23 -10.26 50.21
N LEU A 57 -6.70 -9.08 49.78
CA LEU A 57 -7.40 -8.88 48.52
C LEU A 57 -6.34 -8.66 47.44
N GLY A 58 -6.14 -9.64 46.54
CA GLY A 58 -5.01 -9.69 45.60
C GLY A 58 -4.78 -8.45 44.73
N ASP A 59 -5.76 -7.57 44.58
CA ASP A 59 -5.68 -6.39 43.69
C ASP A 59 -5.50 -5.05 44.45
N ALA A 60 -5.44 -5.05 45.78
CA ALA A 60 -5.51 -3.81 46.57
C ALA A 60 -4.28 -2.88 46.44
N PHE A 61 -3.09 -3.47 46.32
CA PHE A 61 -1.81 -2.74 46.25
C PHE A 61 -1.08 -2.97 44.91
N GLU A 62 -1.83 -3.34 43.88
CA GLU A 62 -1.29 -3.64 42.56
C GLU A 62 -1.59 -2.51 41.56
N CYS A 63 -0.59 -2.19 40.73
CA CYS A 63 -0.77 -1.26 39.62
C CYS A 63 -1.30 -1.99 38.39
N LEU A 64 -2.15 -1.33 37.61
CA LEU A 64 -2.71 -1.89 36.39
C LEU A 64 -1.79 -1.64 35.19
N PRO A 65 -1.67 -2.58 34.24
CA PRO A 65 -0.85 -2.38 33.05
C PRO A 65 -1.45 -1.32 32.13
N CYS A 66 -0.59 -0.48 31.54
CA CYS A 66 -0.97 0.44 30.48
C CYS A 66 -1.40 -0.31 29.22
N ALA A 67 -2.15 0.38 28.34
CA ALA A 67 -2.45 -0.12 27.00
C ALA A 67 -1.18 -0.49 26.21
N GLU A 68 -1.28 -1.47 25.31
CA GLU A 68 -0.13 -1.98 24.56
C GLU A 68 0.64 -0.87 23.81
N GLY A 69 1.96 -0.80 24.02
CA GLY A 69 2.84 0.16 23.35
C GLY A 69 2.96 1.52 24.04
N CYS A 70 2.36 1.69 25.23
CA CYS A 70 2.52 2.86 26.08
C CYS A 70 3.67 2.67 27.09
N GLU A 71 4.53 3.68 27.23
CA GLU A 71 5.63 3.67 28.22
C GLU A 71 5.21 4.28 29.57
N ALA A 72 4.28 5.24 29.54
CA ALA A 72 3.66 5.87 30.70
C ALA A 72 2.21 6.22 30.34
N CYS A 73 1.28 5.95 31.24
CA CYS A 73 -0.13 6.26 31.09
C CYS A 73 -0.71 6.74 32.43
N ILE A 74 -1.77 7.54 32.36
CA ILE A 74 -2.52 8.00 33.53
C ILE A 74 -3.66 7.02 33.83
N ASP A 75 -4.23 6.45 32.77
CA ASP A 75 -5.40 5.60 32.75
C ASP A 75 -5.25 4.51 31.66
N GLY A 76 -6.22 3.61 31.58
CA GLY A 76 -6.26 2.54 30.57
C GLY A 76 -6.57 3.02 29.14
N SER A 77 -6.60 4.33 28.88
CA SER A 77 -6.84 4.87 27.54
C SER A 77 -5.74 4.45 26.55
N PRO A 78 -6.10 4.21 25.27
CA PRO A 78 -5.14 3.82 24.26
C PRO A 78 -4.25 5.01 23.89
N CYS A 79 -2.94 4.92 24.15
CA CYS A 79 -1.98 5.92 23.68
C CYS A 79 -1.52 5.69 22.23
N VAL A 80 -1.87 4.55 21.63
CA VAL A 80 -1.54 4.18 20.24
C VAL A 80 -2.79 4.29 19.39
N ALA A 81 -2.68 4.96 18.24
CA ALA A 81 -3.82 5.23 17.38
C ALA A 81 -4.60 3.95 17.01
N ALA A 82 -5.88 3.90 17.37
CA ALA A 82 -6.78 2.81 17.02
C ALA A 82 -7.02 2.83 15.49
N LEU A 83 -6.24 2.04 14.76
CA LEU A 83 -6.43 1.89 13.33
C LEU A 83 -7.69 1.04 13.09
N ASN A 84 -8.63 1.52 12.26
CA ASN A 84 -9.85 0.81 11.87
C ASN A 84 -9.52 -0.60 11.35
N TRP A 85 -9.61 -1.59 12.23
CA TRP A 85 -9.26 -2.98 11.93
C TRP A 85 -10.15 -3.54 10.81
N VAL A 86 -11.41 -3.12 10.74
CA VAL A 86 -12.35 -3.45 9.65
C VAL A 86 -11.81 -3.01 8.29
N VAL A 87 -11.33 -1.77 8.16
CA VAL A 87 -10.78 -1.26 6.89
C VAL A 87 -9.49 -1.99 6.53
N ARG A 88 -8.65 -2.28 7.53
CA ARG A 88 -7.38 -3.00 7.31
C ARG A 88 -7.62 -4.43 6.84
N THR A 89 -8.52 -5.16 7.49
CA THR A 89 -8.85 -6.56 7.17
C THR A 89 -9.56 -6.67 5.83
N THR A 90 -10.46 -5.75 5.50
CA THR A 90 -11.15 -5.75 4.19
C THR A 90 -10.16 -5.53 3.03
N ILE A 91 -9.24 -4.57 3.14
CA ILE A 91 -8.19 -4.34 2.12
C ILE A 91 -7.30 -5.59 1.96
N PHE A 92 -6.91 -6.21 3.08
CA PHE A 92 -6.09 -7.41 3.07
C PHE A 92 -6.80 -8.59 2.39
N ALA A 93 -8.08 -8.83 2.74
CA ALA A 93 -8.88 -9.90 2.13
C ALA A 93 -9.02 -9.73 0.61
N LEU A 94 -9.29 -8.49 0.14
CA LEU A 94 -9.35 -8.19 -1.29
C LEU A 94 -8.00 -8.43 -1.98
N ALA A 95 -6.89 -8.04 -1.36
CA ALA A 95 -5.56 -8.29 -1.91
C ALA A 95 -5.25 -9.78 -2.02
N CYS A 96 -5.58 -10.57 -0.99
CA CYS A 96 -5.40 -12.03 -1.00
C CYS A 96 -6.23 -12.71 -2.11
N PHE A 97 -7.47 -12.26 -2.33
CA PHE A 97 -8.30 -12.74 -3.42
C PHE A 97 -7.64 -12.50 -4.78
N VAL A 98 -7.17 -11.27 -5.04
CA VAL A 98 -6.49 -10.94 -6.30
C VAL A 98 -5.21 -11.77 -6.46
N ILE A 99 -4.38 -11.88 -5.42
CA ILE A 99 -3.14 -12.65 -5.45
C ILE A 99 -3.40 -14.13 -5.76
N SER A 100 -4.52 -14.70 -5.28
CA SER A 100 -4.92 -16.08 -5.60
C SER A 100 -5.34 -16.24 -7.06
N CYS A 101 -6.00 -15.23 -7.65
CA CYS A 101 -6.41 -15.26 -9.05
C CYS A 101 -5.23 -15.11 -10.04
N LEU A 102 -4.19 -14.35 -9.71
CA LEU A 102 -3.05 -14.11 -10.60
C LEU A 102 -2.30 -15.40 -11.07
N PRO A 103 -1.90 -16.34 -10.20
CA PRO A 103 -1.23 -17.57 -10.63
C PRO A 103 -2.17 -18.45 -11.49
N PHE A 104 -3.47 -18.44 -11.22
CA PHE A 104 -4.46 -19.10 -12.08
C PHE A 104 -4.45 -18.53 -13.50
N ILE A 105 -4.36 -17.20 -13.64
CA ILE A 105 -4.22 -16.52 -14.94
C ILE A 105 -2.90 -16.90 -15.62
N VAL A 106 -1.79 -16.99 -14.89
CA VAL A 106 -0.50 -17.45 -15.45
C VAL A 106 -0.60 -18.88 -15.97
N TYR A 107 -1.17 -19.78 -15.16
CA TYR A 107 -1.37 -21.18 -15.55
C TYR A 107 -2.24 -21.29 -16.81
N PHE A 108 -3.36 -20.55 -16.84
CA PHE A 108 -4.24 -20.49 -18.00
C PHE A 108 -3.51 -19.96 -19.25
N THR A 109 -2.70 -18.90 -19.09
CA THR A 109 -1.90 -18.33 -20.18
C THR A 109 -0.89 -19.33 -20.76
N ILE A 110 -0.29 -20.17 -19.92
CA ILE A 110 0.63 -21.22 -20.36
C ILE A 110 -0.14 -22.33 -21.09
N LYS A 111 -1.24 -22.83 -20.50
CA LYS A 111 -2.02 -23.95 -21.06
C LYS A 111 -2.69 -23.59 -22.39
N TYR A 112 -3.29 -22.41 -22.48
CA TYR A 112 -4.01 -21.94 -23.67
C TYR A 112 -3.16 -21.07 -24.59
N GLY A 113 -1.84 -21.03 -24.40
CA GLY A 113 -0.91 -20.26 -25.24
C GLY A 113 -0.90 -20.66 -26.72
N HIS A 114 -1.40 -21.87 -27.05
CA HIS A 114 -1.54 -22.33 -28.43
C HIS A 114 -2.75 -21.72 -29.18
N VAL A 115 -3.74 -21.20 -28.45
CA VAL A 115 -4.95 -20.60 -29.03
C VAL A 115 -4.56 -19.32 -29.78
N ARG A 116 -5.09 -19.14 -30.99
CA ARG A 116 -4.74 -18.01 -31.88
C ARG A 116 -4.91 -16.63 -31.22
N VAL A 117 -5.89 -16.50 -30.32
CA VAL A 117 -6.15 -15.27 -29.56
C VAL A 117 -5.01 -14.96 -28.58
N VAL A 118 -4.65 -15.91 -27.70
CA VAL A 118 -3.59 -15.74 -26.69
C VAL A 118 -2.21 -15.62 -27.34
N ARG A 119 -1.97 -16.39 -28.41
CA ARG A 119 -0.70 -16.36 -29.15
C ARG A 119 -0.42 -14.99 -29.78
N ALA A 120 -1.46 -14.30 -30.24
CA ALA A 120 -1.30 -12.98 -30.84
C ALA A 120 -0.97 -11.89 -29.82
N ALA A 121 -1.51 -12.00 -28.59
CA ALA A 121 -1.25 -11.07 -27.48
C ALA A 121 0.17 -11.18 -26.88
N SER A 122 1.02 -12.08 -27.41
CA SER A 122 2.41 -12.31 -26.97
C SER A 122 2.47 -12.81 -25.51
N PRO A 123 2.31 -14.13 -25.28
CA PRO A 123 2.16 -14.71 -23.95
C PRO A 123 3.39 -14.51 -23.05
N ALA A 124 4.55 -14.17 -23.60
CA ALA A 124 5.73 -13.80 -22.81
C ALA A 124 5.54 -12.47 -22.05
N LEU A 125 5.04 -11.42 -22.72
CA LEU A 125 4.83 -10.11 -22.09
C LEU A 125 3.68 -10.14 -21.08
N LEU A 126 2.61 -10.88 -21.40
CA LEU A 126 1.47 -11.05 -20.48
C LEU A 126 1.90 -11.69 -19.15
N ARG A 127 2.74 -12.74 -19.20
CA ARG A 127 3.29 -13.37 -17.99
C ARG A 127 4.12 -12.40 -17.15
N VAL A 128 4.89 -11.51 -17.79
CA VAL A 128 5.67 -10.48 -17.07
C VAL A 128 4.77 -9.43 -16.42
N ILE A 129 3.72 -8.98 -17.10
CA ILE A 129 2.75 -8.02 -16.54
C ILE A 129 2.07 -8.63 -15.30
N VAL A 130 1.65 -9.89 -15.37
CA VAL A 130 1.03 -10.59 -14.24
C VAL A 130 2.02 -10.77 -13.09
N LEU A 131 3.30 -11.07 -13.37
CA LEU A 131 4.35 -11.13 -12.35
C LEU A 131 4.56 -9.78 -11.66
N GLY A 132 4.61 -8.69 -12.41
CA GLY A 132 4.72 -7.34 -11.86
C GLY A 132 3.52 -6.96 -10.99
N ALA A 133 2.31 -7.33 -11.42
CA ALA A 133 1.09 -7.14 -10.62
C ALA A 133 1.15 -7.91 -9.29
N LEU A 134 1.60 -9.16 -9.32
CA LEU A 134 1.79 -9.99 -8.12
C LEU A 134 2.74 -9.31 -7.12
N LEU A 135 3.87 -8.79 -7.59
CA LEU A 135 4.81 -8.06 -6.74
C LEU A 135 4.19 -6.77 -6.15
N ILE A 136 3.41 -6.02 -6.92
CA ILE A 136 2.71 -4.84 -6.40
C ILE A 136 1.71 -5.22 -5.30
N TYR A 137 0.85 -6.23 -5.52
CA TYR A 137 -0.13 -6.64 -4.50
C TYR A 137 0.53 -7.24 -3.26
N SER A 138 1.69 -7.89 -3.40
CA SER A 138 2.44 -8.40 -2.25
C SER A 138 2.87 -7.31 -1.27
N THR A 139 3.00 -6.05 -1.71
CA THR A 139 3.28 -4.91 -0.82
C THR A 139 2.20 -4.71 0.24
N THR A 140 0.94 -5.01 -0.09
CA THR A 140 -0.21 -4.93 0.82
C THR A 140 -0.10 -5.97 1.93
N LEU A 141 0.37 -7.18 1.61
CA LEU A 141 0.60 -8.23 2.60
C LEU A 141 1.70 -7.82 3.60
N VAL A 142 2.81 -7.29 3.10
CA VAL A 142 3.93 -6.81 3.93
C VAL A 142 3.50 -5.68 4.88
N MET A 143 2.59 -4.80 4.43
CA MET A 143 2.08 -3.67 5.23
C MET A 143 0.97 -4.05 6.23
N TYR A 144 0.44 -5.27 6.18
CA TYR A 144 -0.55 -5.75 7.16
C TYR A 144 0.09 -6.04 8.53
N GLY A 145 1.38 -6.35 8.58
CA GLY A 145 2.13 -6.53 9.83
C GLY A 145 2.40 -5.22 10.58
N ARG A 146 3.10 -5.31 11.72
CA ARG A 146 3.65 -4.11 12.39
C ARG A 146 4.81 -3.56 11.54
N PRO A 147 4.90 -2.22 11.37
CA PRO A 147 5.97 -1.61 10.58
C PRO A 147 7.32 -1.83 11.27
N THR A 148 8.20 -2.54 10.60
CA THR A 148 9.61 -2.76 10.93
C THR A 148 10.49 -2.28 9.78
N VAL A 149 11.79 -2.10 10.04
CA VAL A 149 12.79 -1.73 9.01
C VAL A 149 12.73 -2.67 7.79
N PHE A 150 12.57 -3.98 8.02
CA PHE A 150 12.42 -4.97 6.95
C PHE A 150 11.14 -4.76 6.14
N THR A 151 9.99 -4.57 6.79
CA THR A 151 8.72 -4.34 6.08
C THR A 151 8.72 -3.03 5.28
N CYS A 152 9.36 -1.98 5.80
CA CYS A 152 9.50 -0.70 5.11
C CYS A 152 10.41 -0.83 3.87
N THR A 153 11.51 -1.56 4.01
CA THR A 153 12.43 -1.86 2.88
C THR A 153 11.74 -2.70 1.81
N ALA A 154 11.15 -3.83 2.21
CA ALA A 154 10.49 -4.76 1.29
C ALA A 154 9.35 -4.09 0.51
N ARG A 155 8.56 -3.21 1.15
CA ARG A 155 7.53 -2.42 0.47
C ARG A 155 8.09 -1.59 -0.68
N VAL A 156 9.20 -0.87 -0.46
CA VAL A 156 9.79 0.00 -1.49
C VAL A 156 10.28 -0.85 -2.64
N TRP A 157 11.03 -1.92 -2.35
CA TRP A 157 11.58 -2.82 -3.37
C TRP A 157 10.49 -3.49 -4.21
N LEU A 158 9.50 -4.12 -3.56
CA LEU A 158 8.43 -4.84 -4.25
C LEU A 158 7.59 -3.91 -5.14
N ARG A 159 7.30 -2.69 -4.67
CA ARG A 159 6.52 -1.71 -5.42
C ARG A 159 7.26 -1.21 -6.65
N GLU A 160 8.54 -0.89 -6.52
CA GLU A 160 9.35 -0.33 -7.59
C GLU A 160 9.67 -1.37 -8.66
N VAL A 161 10.11 -2.57 -8.26
CA VAL A 161 10.34 -3.68 -9.19
C VAL A 161 9.05 -4.08 -9.91
N GLY A 162 7.94 -4.17 -9.16
CA GLY A 162 6.63 -4.47 -9.73
C GLY A 162 6.18 -3.42 -10.75
N PHE A 163 6.37 -2.13 -10.45
CA PHE A 163 6.08 -1.03 -11.38
C PHE A 163 6.93 -1.10 -12.66
N CYS A 164 8.24 -1.35 -12.53
CA CYS A 164 9.13 -1.50 -13.67
C CYS A 164 8.74 -2.68 -14.57
N LEU A 165 8.32 -3.81 -14.00
CA LEU A 165 7.87 -4.98 -14.76
C LEU A 165 6.55 -4.72 -15.49
N THR A 166 5.54 -4.15 -14.82
CA THR A 166 4.24 -3.89 -15.44
C THR A 166 4.35 -2.83 -16.53
N TYR A 167 4.82 -1.63 -16.19
CA TYR A 167 4.89 -0.52 -17.15
C TYR A 167 5.99 -0.72 -18.19
N GLY A 168 7.11 -1.36 -17.84
CA GLY A 168 8.16 -1.69 -18.81
C GLY A 168 7.68 -2.68 -19.87
N ALA A 169 6.90 -3.70 -19.49
CA ALA A 169 6.32 -4.65 -20.44
C ALA A 169 5.26 -3.98 -21.34
N LEU A 170 4.39 -3.14 -20.78
CA LEU A 170 3.39 -2.36 -21.52
C LEU A 170 4.05 -1.42 -22.56
N MET A 171 5.13 -0.74 -22.18
CA MET A 171 5.90 0.13 -23.09
C MET A 171 6.60 -0.63 -24.21
N LEU A 172 7.14 -1.81 -23.93
CA LEU A 172 7.76 -2.62 -24.98
C LEU A 172 6.72 -3.28 -25.89
N LYS A 173 5.54 -3.60 -25.37
CA LYS A 173 4.42 -4.10 -26.16
C LYS A 173 3.97 -3.05 -27.18
N THR A 174 3.70 -1.83 -26.73
CA THR A 174 3.32 -0.70 -27.61
C THR A 174 4.40 -0.34 -28.61
N TRP A 175 5.66 -0.29 -28.19
CA TRP A 175 6.78 -0.03 -29.11
C TRP A 175 6.91 -1.10 -30.19
N ARG A 176 6.73 -2.39 -29.85
CA ARG A 176 6.74 -3.48 -30.84
C ARG A 176 5.65 -3.27 -31.88
N ILE A 177 4.44 -2.90 -31.45
CA ILE A 177 3.30 -2.67 -32.33
C ILE A 177 3.59 -1.50 -33.28
N SER A 178 4.07 -0.36 -32.76
CA SER A 178 4.37 0.81 -33.61
C SER A 178 5.45 0.52 -34.66
N VAL A 179 6.48 -0.26 -34.31
CA VAL A 179 7.53 -0.67 -35.26
C VAL A 179 6.96 -1.56 -36.36
N ILE A 180 6.10 -2.54 -36.03
CA ILE A 180 5.50 -3.45 -37.01
C ILE A 180 4.70 -2.69 -38.06
N PHE A 181 3.94 -1.65 -37.67
CA PHE A 181 3.16 -0.83 -38.60
C PHE A 181 3.98 0.19 -39.40
N GLN A 182 5.15 0.60 -38.91
CA GLN A 182 6.01 1.56 -39.61
C GLN A 182 6.81 0.92 -40.76
N VAL A 183 7.12 -0.38 -40.69
CA VAL A 183 7.81 -1.09 -41.78
C VAL A 183 6.81 -1.39 -42.91
N ARG A 184 6.74 -0.50 -43.91
CA ARG A 184 5.95 -0.64 -45.16
C ARG A 184 6.33 -1.85 -46.04
N SER A 185 7.24 -2.72 -45.62
CA SER A 185 7.79 -3.80 -46.44
C SER A 185 7.22 -5.16 -46.02
N ALA A 186 6.70 -5.91 -46.99
CA ALA A 186 6.01 -7.20 -46.87
C ALA A 186 6.86 -8.38 -46.33
N LYS A 187 7.91 -8.12 -45.55
CA LYS A 187 8.75 -9.12 -44.90
C LYS A 187 8.45 -9.13 -43.40
N ALA A 188 7.74 -10.16 -42.94
CA ALA A 188 7.40 -10.31 -41.53
C ALA A 188 8.68 -10.38 -40.66
N VAL A 189 9.03 -9.27 -40.01
CA VAL A 189 10.13 -9.23 -39.04
C VAL A 189 9.66 -9.93 -37.78
N LYS A 190 10.04 -11.21 -37.61
CA LYS A 190 9.83 -11.95 -36.37
C LYS A 190 10.76 -11.38 -35.29
N ILE A 191 10.27 -10.39 -34.54
CA ILE A 191 10.93 -9.92 -33.32
C ILE A 191 10.82 -11.03 -32.27
N SER A 192 11.96 -11.52 -31.79
CA SER A 192 12.03 -12.60 -30.79
C SER A 192 11.63 -12.10 -29.40
N ASP A 193 10.76 -12.84 -28.71
CA ASP A 193 10.32 -12.55 -27.34
C ASP A 193 11.49 -12.47 -26.34
N MET A 194 12.56 -13.24 -26.58
CA MET A 194 13.77 -13.24 -25.77
C MET A 194 14.47 -11.87 -25.77
N TYR A 195 14.44 -11.17 -26.90
CA TYR A 195 15.03 -9.84 -27.01
C TYR A 195 14.27 -8.81 -26.19
N LEU A 196 12.93 -8.87 -26.21
CA LEU A 196 12.06 -8.01 -25.40
C LEU A 196 12.27 -8.29 -23.91
N LEU A 197 12.31 -9.55 -23.50
CA LEU A 197 12.57 -9.95 -22.13
C LEU A 197 13.95 -9.48 -21.64
N ARG A 198 14.98 -9.57 -22.49
CA ARG A 198 16.32 -9.04 -22.16
C ARG A 198 16.28 -7.52 -21.92
N ARG A 199 15.54 -6.75 -22.72
CA ARG A 199 15.38 -5.30 -22.50
C ARG A 199 14.66 -4.99 -21.19
N ILE A 200 13.60 -5.72 -20.84
CA ILE A 200 12.93 -5.60 -19.53
C ILE A 200 13.92 -5.91 -18.41
N GLY A 201 14.68 -6.99 -18.53
CA GLY A 201 15.70 -7.38 -17.56
C GLY A 201 16.74 -6.28 -17.31
N VAL A 202 17.18 -5.58 -18.36
CA VAL A 202 18.10 -4.43 -18.22
C VAL A 202 17.42 -3.26 -17.49
N ILE A 203 16.18 -2.91 -17.85
CA ILE A 203 15.43 -1.82 -17.19
C ILE A 203 15.25 -2.12 -15.70
N VAL A 204 14.83 -3.35 -15.36
CA VAL A 204 14.65 -3.79 -13.97
C VAL A 204 15.99 -3.85 -13.24
N GLY A 205 17.05 -4.33 -13.89
CA GLY A 205 18.40 -4.36 -13.31
C GLY A 205 18.90 -2.97 -12.92
N VAL A 206 18.74 -1.98 -13.80
CA VAL A 206 19.07 -0.58 -13.49
C VAL A 206 18.22 -0.06 -12.34
N ALA A 207 16.92 -0.35 -12.31
CA ALA A 207 16.05 0.05 -11.20
C ALA A 207 16.51 -0.57 -9.87
N CYS A 208 16.85 -1.87 -9.84
CA CYS A 208 17.37 -2.54 -8.65
C CYS A 208 18.68 -1.91 -8.13
N VAL A 209 19.58 -1.49 -9.04
CA VAL A 209 20.82 -0.78 -8.66
C VAL A 209 20.50 0.59 -8.05
N LEU A 210 19.57 1.34 -8.61
CA LEU A 210 19.15 2.62 -8.02
C LEU A 210 18.50 2.43 -6.63
N LEU A 211 17.73 1.35 -6.44
CA LEU A 211 17.11 1.01 -5.17
C LEU A 211 18.12 0.55 -4.12
N SER A 212 19.15 -0.21 -4.51
CA SER A 212 20.23 -0.58 -3.60
C SER A 212 21.00 0.65 -3.15
N ILE A 213 21.36 1.56 -4.07
CA ILE A 213 21.98 2.85 -3.72
C ILE A 213 21.10 3.63 -2.74
N ARG A 214 19.80 3.75 -3.01
CA ARG A 214 18.86 4.43 -2.10
C ARG A 214 18.83 3.79 -0.71
N THR A 215 18.82 2.45 -0.64
CA THR A 215 18.80 1.71 0.63
C THR A 215 20.09 1.89 1.42
N LEU A 216 21.24 2.05 0.75
CA LEU A 216 22.54 2.29 1.37
C LEU A 216 22.71 3.74 1.86
N VAL A 217 22.27 4.72 1.06
CA VAL A 217 22.41 6.15 1.38
C VAL A 217 21.43 6.61 2.46
N ALA A 218 20.19 6.12 2.40
CA ALA A 218 19.11 6.50 3.31
C ALA A 218 18.33 5.24 3.75
N PRO A 219 18.79 4.52 4.80
CA PRO A 219 18.12 3.33 5.27
C PRO A 219 16.71 3.66 5.80
N PRO A 220 15.68 2.89 5.42
CA PRO A 220 14.30 3.17 5.83
C PRO A 220 14.11 2.90 7.32
N ALA A 221 13.91 3.96 8.10
CA ALA A 221 13.62 3.89 9.53
C ALA A 221 12.11 3.94 9.81
N VAL A 222 11.71 3.41 10.97
CA VAL A 222 10.36 3.55 11.50
C VAL A 222 10.33 4.79 12.40
N ILE A 223 9.46 5.75 12.08
CA ILE A 223 9.26 6.97 12.87
C ILE A 223 7.95 6.88 13.65
N VAL A 224 7.97 7.45 14.85
CA VAL A 224 6.77 7.60 15.68
C VAL A 224 6.13 8.94 15.35
N GLY A 225 5.04 8.92 14.59
CA GLY A 225 4.19 10.08 14.37
C GLY A 225 3.23 10.29 15.54
N ARG A 226 2.80 11.54 15.77
CA ARG A 226 1.69 11.87 16.67
C ARG A 226 0.48 12.34 15.86
N THR A 227 -0.71 11.83 16.21
CA THR A 227 -2.00 12.28 15.64
C THR A 227 -2.46 13.57 16.33
N ARG A 228 -3.52 14.24 15.85
CA ARG A 228 -4.11 15.44 16.49
C ARG A 228 -4.54 15.25 17.94
N GLU A 229 -4.81 14.02 18.33
CA GLU A 229 -5.16 13.61 19.71
C GLU A 229 -3.91 13.20 20.53
N ASP A 230 -2.69 13.48 20.04
CA ASP A 230 -1.40 13.08 20.63
C ASP A 230 -1.14 11.56 20.72
N LEU A 231 -1.98 10.73 20.09
CA LEU A 231 -1.74 9.29 20.00
C LEU A 231 -0.50 8.97 19.15
N LYS A 232 0.34 8.05 19.64
CA LYS A 232 1.52 7.51 18.95
C LYS A 232 1.09 6.62 17.79
N ALA A 233 1.69 6.79 16.62
CA ALA A 233 1.53 5.92 15.45
C ALA A 233 2.90 5.57 14.88
N TYR A 234 3.10 4.29 14.57
CA TYR A 234 4.33 3.83 13.91
C TYR A 234 4.15 3.92 12.39
N LEU A 235 5.01 4.66 11.71
CA LEU A 235 5.00 4.80 10.25
C LEU A 235 6.40 4.56 9.69
N CYS A 236 6.48 4.06 8.45
CA CYS A 236 7.73 4.10 7.71
C CYS A 236 8.06 5.55 7.36
N ASN A 237 9.33 5.95 7.56
CA ASN A 237 9.80 7.26 7.13
C ASN A 237 9.57 7.46 5.62
N THR A 238 9.26 8.68 5.23
CA THR A 238 9.05 9.07 3.83
C THR A 238 10.00 10.19 3.47
N ASP A 239 10.99 9.88 2.64
CA ASP A 239 12.05 10.81 2.27
C ASP A 239 11.77 11.45 0.90
N TRP A 240 12.62 12.42 0.52
CA TRP A 240 12.59 13.04 -0.80
C TRP A 240 12.66 12.02 -1.96
N TRP A 241 13.38 10.92 -1.75
CA TRP A 241 13.46 9.79 -2.70
C TRP A 241 12.07 9.22 -3.02
N ASP A 242 11.19 9.06 -2.03
CA ASP A 242 9.82 8.52 -2.26
C ASP A 242 8.96 9.48 -3.07
N HIS A 243 9.15 10.79 -2.90
CA HIS A 243 8.50 11.81 -3.72
C HIS A 243 9.03 11.81 -5.15
N SER A 244 10.34 11.65 -5.31
CA SER A 244 11.00 11.54 -6.61
C SER A 244 10.50 10.32 -7.38
N PHE A 245 10.48 9.14 -6.75
CA PHE A 245 9.95 7.91 -7.35
C PHE A 245 8.46 8.02 -7.68
N THR A 246 7.65 8.58 -6.79
CA THR A 246 6.22 8.80 -7.07
C THR A 246 6.00 9.74 -8.26
N THR A 247 6.81 10.79 -8.37
CA THR A 247 6.76 11.73 -9.51
C THR A 247 7.20 11.05 -10.80
N PHE A 248 8.26 10.24 -10.74
CA PHE A 248 8.73 9.43 -11.85
C PHE A 248 7.66 8.44 -12.31
N HIS A 249 7.03 7.69 -11.40
CA HIS A 249 5.93 6.77 -11.73
C HIS A 249 4.80 7.46 -12.45
N ARG A 250 4.36 8.63 -11.95
CA ARG A 250 3.30 9.41 -12.62
C ARG A 250 3.69 9.85 -14.02
N LYS A 251 4.95 10.28 -14.22
CA LYS A 251 5.45 10.66 -15.55
C LYS A 251 5.49 9.46 -16.49
N VAL A 252 6.01 8.32 -16.04
CA VAL A 252 6.05 7.08 -16.82
C VAL A 252 4.64 6.61 -17.18
N ALA A 253 3.70 6.62 -16.23
CA ALA A 253 2.32 6.23 -16.48
C ALA A 253 1.63 7.16 -17.51
N ARG A 254 1.83 8.48 -17.42
CA ARG A 254 1.30 9.42 -18.43
C ARG A 254 1.97 9.26 -19.79
N GLY A 255 3.29 9.09 -19.81
CA GLY A 255 4.03 8.82 -21.05
C GLY A 255 3.54 7.54 -21.71
N ALA A 256 3.24 6.52 -20.90
CA ALA A 256 2.65 5.29 -21.36
C ALA A 256 1.29 5.50 -22.01
N GLU A 257 0.37 6.17 -21.32
CA GLU A 257 -0.96 6.51 -21.87
C GLU A 257 -0.86 7.29 -23.17
N PHE A 258 0.00 8.30 -23.23
CA PHE A 258 0.20 9.08 -24.45
C PHE A 258 0.73 8.22 -25.60
N GLN A 259 1.69 7.33 -25.33
CA GLN A 259 2.21 6.38 -26.31
C GLN A 259 1.13 5.41 -26.81
N TYR A 260 0.29 4.91 -25.90
CA TYR A 260 -0.86 4.07 -26.25
C TYR A 260 -1.82 4.81 -27.17
N THR A 261 -2.26 6.01 -26.80
CA THR A 261 -3.17 6.82 -27.62
C THR A 261 -2.59 7.14 -28.98
N PHE A 262 -1.31 7.53 -29.04
CA PHE A 262 -0.63 7.85 -30.29
C PHE A 262 -0.49 6.61 -31.19
N CYS A 263 -0.17 5.45 -30.61
CA CYS A 263 -0.10 4.19 -31.36
C CYS A 263 -1.47 3.79 -31.91
N SER A 264 -2.54 3.85 -31.10
CA SER A 264 -3.91 3.60 -31.56
C SER A 264 -4.32 4.56 -32.68
N TYR A 265 -3.97 5.84 -32.57
CA TYR A 265 -4.23 6.82 -33.63
C TYR A 265 -3.53 6.47 -34.95
N ILE A 266 -2.25 6.12 -34.90
CA ILE A 266 -1.49 5.70 -36.10
C ILE A 266 -2.13 4.45 -36.72
N ILE A 267 -2.48 3.45 -35.91
CA ILE A 267 -3.11 2.20 -36.35
C ILE A 267 -4.42 2.52 -37.09
N VAL A 268 -5.33 3.28 -36.47
CA VAL A 268 -6.62 3.65 -37.08
C VAL A 268 -6.42 4.44 -38.38
N ARG A 269 -5.52 5.42 -38.40
CA ARG A 269 -5.21 6.21 -39.61
C ARG A 269 -4.58 5.35 -40.72
N SER A 270 -3.76 4.38 -40.36
CA SER A 270 -3.15 3.42 -41.30
C SER A 270 -4.20 2.47 -41.87
N ALA A 271 -5.19 2.07 -41.06
CA ALA A 271 -6.34 1.28 -41.51
C ALA A 271 -7.08 2.03 -42.61
N ASP A 272 -7.40 3.31 -42.38
CA ASP A 272 -8.25 4.07 -43.28
C ASP A 272 -7.62 4.29 -44.67
N THR A 273 -6.29 4.34 -44.72
CA THR A 273 -5.50 4.55 -45.95
C THR A 273 -5.24 3.24 -46.72
N SER A 274 -5.73 2.09 -46.24
CA SER A 274 -5.34 0.76 -46.74
C SER A 274 -6.50 0.01 -47.42
N GLU A 275 -6.18 -0.85 -48.40
CA GLU A 275 -7.16 -1.71 -49.08
C GLU A 275 -7.97 -2.56 -48.08
N SER A 276 -9.17 -3.01 -48.46
CA SER A 276 -10.13 -3.72 -47.60
C SER A 276 -9.48 -4.82 -46.74
N THR A 277 -8.59 -5.63 -47.30
CA THR A 277 -7.88 -6.72 -46.60
C THR A 277 -6.96 -6.22 -45.47
N VAL A 278 -6.30 -5.07 -45.67
CA VAL A 278 -5.41 -4.45 -44.67
C VAL A 278 -6.24 -3.74 -43.60
N LYS A 279 -7.38 -3.13 -43.95
CA LYS A 279 -8.38 -2.65 -42.98
C LYS A 279 -8.77 -3.73 -41.98
N TYR A 280 -9.08 -4.96 -42.44
CA TYR A 280 -9.41 -6.08 -41.55
C TYR A 280 -8.24 -6.49 -40.64
N VAL A 281 -7.00 -6.54 -41.13
CA VAL A 281 -5.83 -6.89 -40.31
C VAL A 281 -5.57 -5.83 -39.24
N VAL A 282 -5.77 -4.56 -39.56
CA VAL A 282 -5.55 -3.42 -38.66
C VAL A 282 -6.65 -3.32 -37.60
N LEU A 283 -7.93 -3.49 -37.98
CA LEU A 283 -9.06 -3.58 -37.05
C LEU A 283 -8.94 -4.82 -36.15
N TYR A 284 -8.49 -5.95 -36.68
CA TYR A 284 -8.26 -7.18 -35.92
C TYR A 284 -7.05 -7.09 -34.97
N ALA A 285 -6.10 -6.19 -35.22
CA ALA A 285 -5.03 -5.86 -34.27
C ALA A 285 -5.54 -4.90 -33.19
N HIS A 286 -6.38 -3.92 -33.55
CA HIS A 286 -7.00 -2.96 -32.62
C HIS A 286 -8.00 -3.60 -31.65
N GLU A 287 -8.90 -4.45 -32.14
CA GLU A 287 -9.87 -5.23 -31.32
C GLU A 287 -9.19 -6.25 -30.40
N ARG A 288 -7.90 -6.52 -30.61
CA ARG A 288 -7.11 -7.54 -29.91
C ARG A 288 -6.17 -6.94 -28.86
N ASP A 289 -5.93 -5.63 -28.90
CA ASP A 289 -5.17 -4.86 -27.90
C ASP A 289 -6.12 -4.10 -26.96
N ASP A 290 -6.98 -4.83 -26.26
CA ASP A 290 -7.78 -4.39 -25.09
C ASP A 290 -6.90 -4.01 -23.87
N ASP A 291 -5.70 -3.48 -24.11
CA ASP A 291 -4.79 -2.98 -23.08
C ASP A 291 -5.32 -1.70 -22.41
N ALA A 292 -6.22 -0.97 -23.08
CA ALA A 292 -6.92 0.19 -22.50
C ALA A 292 -7.74 -0.22 -21.26
N SER A 293 -8.40 -1.38 -21.31
CA SER A 293 -9.11 -1.96 -20.18
C SER A 293 -8.15 -2.38 -19.06
N CYS A 294 -6.97 -2.94 -19.39
CA CYS A 294 -5.92 -3.27 -18.40
C CYS A 294 -5.27 -2.04 -17.76
N VAL A 295 -4.98 -0.98 -18.53
CA VAL A 295 -4.42 0.29 -18.02
C VAL A 295 -5.44 1.03 -17.15
N SER A 296 -6.73 1.00 -17.54
CA SER A 296 -7.82 1.56 -16.74
C SER A 296 -8.08 0.74 -15.46
N PHE A 297 -8.02 -0.59 -15.53
CA PHE A 297 -8.11 -1.49 -14.36
C PHE A 297 -6.90 -1.37 -13.41
N MET A 298 -5.69 -1.16 -13.94
CA MET A 298 -4.50 -0.84 -13.15
C MET A 298 -4.58 0.56 -12.52
N ARG A 299 -5.14 1.56 -13.22
CA ARG A 299 -5.48 2.86 -12.62
C ARG A 299 -6.40 2.68 -11.42
N VAL A 300 -7.46 1.87 -11.51
CA VAL A 300 -8.37 1.59 -10.37
C VAL A 300 -7.61 0.91 -9.21
N SER A 301 -6.70 -0.02 -9.50
CA SER A 301 -5.91 -0.72 -8.48
C SER A 301 -4.84 0.18 -7.81
N PHE A 302 -4.16 1.04 -8.58
CA PHE A 302 -3.18 2.00 -8.06
C PHE A 302 -3.86 3.19 -7.37
N ILE A 303 -5.02 3.64 -7.89
CA ILE A 303 -5.90 4.58 -7.19
C ILE A 303 -6.41 3.93 -5.91
N GLY A 304 -6.70 2.64 -5.85
CA GLY A 304 -7.00 1.92 -4.60
C GLY A 304 -5.86 1.97 -3.59
N SER A 305 -4.64 1.64 -3.99
CA SER A 305 -3.44 1.76 -3.12
C SER A 305 -3.10 3.22 -2.74
N PHE A 306 -3.49 4.19 -3.57
CA PHE A 306 -3.34 5.62 -3.29
C PHE A 306 -4.52 6.17 -2.47
N MET A 307 -5.73 5.64 -2.61
CA MET A 307 -6.93 5.95 -1.82
C MET A 307 -6.68 5.54 -0.40
N VAL A 308 -6.02 4.41 -0.14
CA VAL A 308 -5.58 4.01 1.21
C VAL A 308 -4.58 5.02 1.82
N ARG A 309 -3.76 5.70 1.00
CA ARG A 309 -2.87 6.78 1.45
C ARG A 309 -3.61 8.12 1.59
N THR A 310 -4.67 8.33 0.82
CA THR A 310 -5.42 9.60 0.74
C THR A 310 -6.59 9.63 1.73
N THR A 311 -7.22 8.51 2.07
CA THR A 311 -8.23 8.40 3.14
C THR A 311 -7.63 8.78 4.49
N ARG A 312 -6.35 8.47 4.73
CA ARG A 312 -5.60 8.95 5.91
C ARG A 312 -5.39 10.47 5.95
N SER A 313 -5.42 11.15 4.80
CA SER A 313 -5.25 12.62 4.68
C SER A 313 -6.56 13.40 4.51
N ARG A 314 -7.68 12.71 4.24
CA ARG A 314 -8.99 13.31 3.95
C ARG A 314 -10.02 13.12 5.06
N LEU A 315 -9.86 12.10 5.92
CA LEU A 315 -10.70 11.93 7.12
C LEU A 315 -10.51 13.03 8.17
N GLU A 316 -9.46 13.86 8.05
CA GLU A 316 -9.18 14.97 8.98
C GLU A 316 -9.57 16.38 8.48
N ARG A 317 -10.26 16.52 7.34
CA ARG A 317 -10.54 17.89 6.81
C ARG A 317 -11.97 18.29 6.48
N ASN A 318 -12.93 17.41 6.25
CA ASN A 318 -14.28 17.86 5.86
C ASN A 318 -15.39 17.21 6.70
N ALA A 319 -15.60 17.73 7.90
CA ALA A 319 -16.94 17.88 8.48
C ALA A 319 -17.44 19.28 8.11
N THR A 320 -17.80 19.48 6.84
CA THR A 320 -18.67 20.55 6.29
C THR A 320 -18.73 20.42 4.76
N LEU A 321 -19.94 20.50 4.22
CA LEU A 321 -20.31 20.58 2.79
C LEU A 321 -19.64 21.81 2.09
N PRO A 322 -19.61 21.97 0.74
CA PRO A 322 -20.63 21.54 -0.24
C PRO A 322 -20.12 20.92 -1.56
N LEU A 323 -21.10 20.57 -2.41
CA LEU A 323 -21.07 20.28 -3.86
C LEU A 323 -19.81 20.68 -4.64
N ILE A 324 -19.34 19.78 -5.51
CA ILE A 324 -19.13 19.96 -6.97
C ILE A 324 -18.93 18.53 -7.53
N CYS A 325 -19.99 17.94 -8.08
CA CYS A 325 -19.87 16.80 -8.99
C CYS A 325 -20.15 17.32 -10.39
N THR A 326 -19.11 17.21 -11.21
CA THR A 326 -19.01 17.59 -12.61
C THR A 326 -20.06 16.92 -13.48
N ALA A 327 -20.73 17.72 -14.30
CA ALA A 327 -21.54 17.29 -15.43
C ALA A 327 -20.68 16.83 -16.62
N SER A 328 -21.32 16.04 -17.49
CA SER A 328 -20.98 15.73 -18.88
C SER A 328 -19.84 14.73 -19.17
N CYS A 329 -20.21 13.50 -19.51
CA CYS A 329 -20.42 13.15 -20.93
C CYS A 329 -21.08 11.76 -21.05
N ALA A 330 -22.42 11.73 -21.00
CA ALA A 330 -23.22 10.59 -21.43
C ALA A 330 -24.11 11.07 -22.58
N ARG A 331 -23.78 10.69 -23.81
CA ARG A 331 -24.74 10.55 -24.91
C ARG A 331 -24.33 9.38 -25.79
N GLN A 332 -25.04 8.28 -25.56
CA GLN A 332 -25.21 7.18 -26.48
C GLN A 332 -25.93 7.71 -27.73
N GLY A 333 -25.42 7.40 -28.92
CA GLY A 333 -26.07 7.75 -30.18
C GLY A 333 -27.30 6.88 -30.48
N ARG A 334 -28.23 7.42 -31.28
CA ARG A 334 -29.04 6.67 -32.25
C ARG A 334 -29.83 7.62 -33.17
N ASP A 335 -29.57 7.47 -34.47
CA ASP A 335 -30.42 7.48 -35.67
C ASP A 335 -31.31 8.68 -36.09
N ASP A 336 -31.33 8.81 -37.43
CA ASP A 336 -32.38 9.26 -38.35
C ASP A 336 -32.60 10.73 -38.70
N ALA A 337 -32.16 11.04 -39.93
CA ALA A 337 -32.95 11.50 -41.09
C ALA A 337 -33.79 12.79 -41.01
N ASN A 338 -33.66 13.57 -42.09
CA ASN A 338 -34.53 14.66 -42.56
C ASN A 338 -34.48 15.92 -41.69
N GLY A 339 -34.26 17.14 -42.20
CA GLY A 339 -34.61 17.69 -43.49
C GLY A 339 -35.31 19.03 -43.22
N LEU A 340 -35.01 20.01 -44.06
CA LEU A 340 -35.76 21.25 -44.32
C LEU A 340 -35.60 22.46 -43.37
N PHE A 341 -35.19 23.53 -44.08
CA PHE A 341 -35.22 24.98 -43.84
C PHE A 341 -34.12 25.62 -42.99
#